data_AF-A0A968XKD8-F1
#
_entry.id   AF-A0A968XKD8-F1
#
_cell.length_a   1.000
_cell.length_b   1.000
_cell.length_c   1.000
_cell.angle_alpha   90.00
_cell.angle_beta   90.00
_cell.angle_gamma   90.00
#
_symmetry.space_group_name_H-M   'P 1'
#
loop_
_entity.id
_entity.type
_entity.pdbx_description
1 polymer ?
#
loop_
_entity_poly.entity_id
_entity_poly.type
_entity_poly.pdbx_seq_one_letter_code
_entity_poly.pdbx_strand_id
1 'polypeptide(L)'
;MVVRGDKAPLEYELLMSFLMGLIPQTFVALTCIGYFYLLLVNQTKERLLATQQAKTAMELKTLQQNIEPHFLFNNLNVLSSLIESNPNRANEFLEKLSELYRYILQTQTLEAVSLKDELEFARNYVFLLQERFGNAYRFDWQIDENRLNGQKIVPVSVQTLIENAVKHNAGSNENPLQILIKLDEEFLSVENEIREKQLTFQTTQSGLQNLKTRYAFLTDEAVKIVQTVDKFKVELPLILNK
;
A
#
# COMPACT_ATOMS: atom_id res chain seq x y z
N MET A 1 25.78 -45.38 -80.88
CA MET A 1 26.77 -44.42 -80.32
C MET A 1 26.28 -44.02 -78.94
N VAL A 2 26.81 -44.66 -77.89
CA VAL A 2 26.39 -44.38 -76.51
C VAL A 2 27.20 -43.19 -76.01
N VAL A 3 26.48 -42.12 -75.68
CA VAL A 3 26.95 -40.87 -75.13
C VAL A 3 27.75 -41.16 -73.86
N ARG A 4 29.07 -40.91 -73.90
CA ARG A 4 29.95 -40.94 -72.73
C ARG A 4 29.49 -39.80 -71.83
N GLY A 5 28.82 -40.13 -70.72
CA GLY A 5 28.50 -39.17 -69.68
C GLY A 5 29.80 -38.57 -69.15
N ASP A 6 29.93 -37.26 -69.30
CA ASP A 6 31.04 -36.50 -68.73
C ASP A 6 31.02 -36.69 -67.21
N LYS A 7 32.03 -37.38 -66.68
CA LYS A 7 32.22 -37.51 -65.25
C LYS A 7 32.71 -36.16 -64.72
N ALA A 8 32.12 -35.68 -63.65
CA ALA A 8 32.59 -34.46 -63.00
C ALA A 8 34.08 -34.60 -62.61
N PRO A 9 34.89 -33.53 -62.70
CA PRO A 9 36.32 -33.58 -62.38
C PRO A 9 36.52 -33.95 -60.90
N LEU A 10 37.58 -34.72 -60.60
CA LEU A 10 37.89 -35.25 -59.26
C LEU A 10 37.92 -34.17 -58.15
N GLU A 11 38.32 -32.94 -58.50
CA GLU A 11 38.32 -31.79 -57.58
C GLU A 11 36.92 -31.41 -57.11
N TYR A 12 35.90 -31.58 -57.98
CA TYR A 12 34.50 -31.30 -57.65
C TYR A 12 33.94 -32.31 -56.66
N GLU A 13 34.24 -33.60 -56.84
CA GLU A 13 33.81 -34.65 -55.88
C GLU A 13 34.43 -34.44 -54.50
N LEU A 14 35.71 -34.05 -54.45
CA LEU A 14 36.41 -33.77 -53.19
C LEU A 14 35.80 -32.55 -52.47
N LEU A 15 35.51 -31.48 -53.21
CA LEU A 15 34.86 -30.28 -52.69
C LEU A 15 33.46 -30.58 -52.15
N MET A 16 32.66 -31.36 -52.89
CA MET A 16 31.30 -31.70 -52.48
C MET A 16 31.27 -32.61 -51.25
N SER A 17 32.21 -33.55 -51.13
CA SER A 17 32.39 -34.37 -49.93
C SER A 17 32.73 -33.53 -48.70
N PHE A 18 33.63 -32.56 -48.85
CA PHE A 18 33.99 -31.63 -47.77
C PHE A 18 32.80 -30.77 -47.34
N LEU A 19 32.05 -30.21 -48.29
CA LEU A 19 30.87 -29.39 -48.01
C LEU A 19 29.77 -30.18 -47.31
N MET A 20 29.53 -31.44 -47.71
CA MET A 20 28.57 -32.31 -47.02
C MET A 20 28.95 -32.59 -45.55
N GLY A 21 30.25 -32.64 -45.22
CA GLY A 21 30.72 -32.81 -43.84
C GLY A 21 30.47 -31.61 -42.92
N LEU A 22 30.39 -30.40 -43.47
CA LEU A 22 30.17 -29.16 -42.70
C LEU A 22 28.71 -28.94 -42.29
N ILE A 23 27.75 -29.46 -43.07
CA ILE A 23 26.30 -29.32 -42.80
C ILE A 23 25.91 -29.88 -41.42
N PRO A 24 26.26 -31.13 -41.03
CA PRO A 24 25.91 -31.64 -39.71
C PRO A 24 26.62 -30.88 -38.59
N GLN A 25 27.85 -30.40 -38.81
CA GLN A 25 28.59 -29.61 -37.81
C GLN A 25 27.92 -28.25 -37.55
N THR A 26 27.48 -27.56 -38.60
CA THR A 26 26.75 -26.28 -38.47
C THR A 26 25.39 -26.47 -37.82
N PHE A 27 24.68 -27.55 -38.13
CA PHE A 27 23.41 -27.89 -37.48
C PHE A 27 23.59 -28.16 -35.97
N VAL A 28 24.61 -28.93 -35.59
CA VAL A 28 24.95 -29.15 -34.18
C VAL A 28 25.33 -27.84 -33.49
N ALA A 29 26.15 -26.99 -34.13
CA ALA A 29 26.51 -25.70 -33.57
C ALA A 29 25.29 -24.79 -33.33
N LEU A 30 24.36 -24.72 -34.29
CA LEU A 30 23.12 -23.94 -34.15
C LEU A 30 22.21 -24.46 -33.03
N THR A 31 22.07 -25.79 -32.91
CA THR A 31 21.27 -26.38 -31.82
C THR A 31 21.92 -26.14 -30.45
N CYS A 32 23.25 -26.24 -30.34
CA CYS A 32 23.99 -25.88 -29.13
C CYS A 32 23.83 -24.41 -28.76
N ILE A 33 23.93 -23.49 -29.73
CA ILE A 33 23.74 -22.05 -29.51
C ILE A 33 22.30 -21.77 -29.06
N GLY A 34 21.30 -22.36 -29.73
CA GLY A 34 19.89 -22.21 -29.35
C GLY A 34 19.60 -22.74 -27.95
N TYR A 35 20.17 -23.90 -27.60
CA TYR A 35 20.06 -24.47 -26.26
C TYR A 35 20.71 -23.58 -25.20
N PHE A 36 21.91 -23.07 -25.47
CA PHE A 36 22.60 -22.15 -24.57
C PHE A 36 21.82 -20.84 -24.38
N TYR A 37 21.24 -20.30 -25.45
CA TYR A 37 20.36 -19.13 -25.39
C TYR A 37 19.12 -19.38 -24.52
N LEU A 38 18.47 -20.54 -24.67
CA LEU A 38 17.32 -20.91 -23.81
C LEU A 38 17.72 -21.02 -22.33
N LEU A 39 18.87 -21.62 -22.03
CA LEU A 39 19.39 -21.69 -20.66
C LEU A 39 19.64 -20.30 -20.06
N LEU A 40 20.26 -19.40 -20.83
CA LEU A 40 20.48 -18.01 -20.41
C LEU A 40 19.17 -17.30 -20.12
N VAL A 41 18.18 -17.41 -21.02
CA VAL A 41 16.86 -16.79 -20.85
C VAL A 41 16.19 -17.31 -19.58
N ASN A 42 16.23 -18.62 -19.32
CA ASN A 42 15.65 -19.21 -18.13
C ASN A 42 16.34 -18.71 -16.85
N GLN A 43 17.68 -18.65 -16.82
CA GLN A 43 18.40 -18.09 -15.68
C GLN A 43 18.07 -16.62 -15.44
N THR A 44 17.95 -15.81 -16.50
CA THR A 44 17.53 -14.41 -16.34
C THR A 44 16.12 -14.28 -15.79
N LYS A 45 15.19 -15.15 -16.21
CA LYS A 45 13.82 -15.16 -15.67
C LYS A 45 13.79 -15.52 -14.20
N GLU A 46 14.54 -16.54 -13.78
CA GLU A 46 14.64 -16.92 -12.36
C GLU A 46 15.25 -15.80 -11.51
N ARG A 47 16.33 -15.18 -11.99
CA ARG A 47 16.96 -14.03 -11.30
C ARG A 47 16.00 -12.85 -11.20
N LEU A 48 15.23 -12.57 -12.26
CA LEU A 48 14.24 -11.49 -12.25
C LEU A 48 13.14 -11.76 -11.22
N LEU A 49 12.58 -12.98 -11.22
CA LEU A 49 11.57 -13.41 -10.24
C LEU A 49 12.09 -13.32 -8.80
N ALA A 50 13.30 -13.83 -8.54
CA ALA A 50 13.93 -13.78 -7.22
C ALA A 50 14.18 -12.34 -6.76
N THR A 51 14.64 -11.47 -7.67
CA THR A 51 14.86 -10.04 -7.37
C THR A 51 13.54 -9.35 -7.06
N GLN A 52 12.47 -9.67 -7.79
CA GLN A 52 11.15 -9.09 -7.56
C GLN A 52 10.56 -9.56 -6.23
N GLN A 53 10.69 -10.85 -5.90
CA GLN A 53 10.29 -11.39 -4.59
C GLN A 53 11.09 -10.76 -3.45
N ALA A 54 12.41 -10.61 -3.61
CA ALA A 54 13.25 -9.96 -2.61
C ALA A 54 12.88 -8.48 -2.43
N LYS A 55 12.57 -7.76 -3.51
CA LYS A 55 12.08 -6.37 -3.46
C LYS A 55 10.75 -6.29 -2.70
N THR A 56 9.76 -7.12 -3.07
CA THR A 56 8.48 -7.18 -2.35
C THR A 56 8.68 -7.53 -0.87
N ALA A 57 9.57 -8.48 -0.56
CA ALA A 57 9.87 -8.84 0.82
C ALA A 57 10.57 -7.72 1.62
N MET A 58 11.45 -6.94 0.98
CA MET A 58 12.08 -5.77 1.61
C MET A 58 11.09 -4.63 1.82
N GLU A 59 10.18 -4.39 0.86
CA GLU A 59 9.07 -3.45 1.00
C GLU A 59 8.19 -3.87 2.19
N LEU A 60 7.83 -5.16 2.28
CA LEU A 60 7.07 -5.73 3.39
C LEU A 60 7.82 -5.67 4.74
N LYS A 61 9.14 -5.86 4.77
CA LYS A 61 9.94 -5.77 6.00
C LYS A 61 10.08 -4.34 6.50
N THR A 62 10.27 -3.39 5.59
CA THR A 62 10.30 -1.95 5.89
C THR A 62 8.93 -1.47 6.37
N LEU A 63 7.87 -2.05 5.81
CA LEU A 63 6.50 -1.89 6.28
C LEU A 63 6.32 -2.37 7.73
N GLN A 64 6.74 -3.59 8.04
CA GLN A 64 6.63 -4.16 9.40
C GLN A 64 7.31 -3.33 10.48
N GLN A 65 8.36 -2.58 10.14
CA GLN A 65 9.07 -1.71 11.09
C GLN A 65 8.32 -0.40 11.38
N ASN A 66 7.44 0.05 10.48
CA ASN A 66 6.69 1.30 10.60
C ASN A 66 5.20 1.10 10.91
N ILE A 67 4.69 -0.14 10.81
CA ILE A 67 3.31 -0.50 11.14
C ILE A 67 3.26 -1.01 12.58
N GLU A 68 2.31 -0.54 13.38
CA GLU A 68 2.05 -1.08 14.71
C GLU A 68 1.74 -2.59 14.57
N PRO A 69 2.62 -3.51 15.01
CA PRO A 69 2.44 -4.95 14.76
C PRO A 69 1.10 -5.47 15.29
N HIS A 70 0.63 -4.85 16.37
CA HIS A 70 -0.67 -5.11 16.97
C HIS A 70 -1.84 -4.77 16.04
N PHE A 71 -1.78 -3.71 15.24
CA PHE A 71 -2.83 -3.41 14.26
C PHE A 71 -2.91 -4.51 13.19
N LEU A 72 -1.77 -4.94 12.65
CA LEU A 72 -1.72 -6.00 11.64
C LEU A 72 -2.32 -7.33 12.16
N PHE A 73 -1.86 -7.82 13.32
CA PHE A 73 -2.37 -9.07 13.90
C PHE A 73 -3.87 -9.01 14.20
N ASN A 74 -4.38 -7.87 14.68
CA ASN A 74 -5.81 -7.73 14.96
C ASN A 74 -6.68 -7.77 13.69
N ASN A 75 -6.22 -7.17 12.59
CA ASN A 75 -6.95 -7.24 11.32
C ASN A 75 -6.96 -8.66 10.74
N LEU A 76 -5.88 -9.44 10.93
CA LEU A 76 -5.84 -10.85 10.51
C LEU A 76 -6.84 -11.71 11.30
N ASN A 77 -7.04 -11.43 12.60
CA ASN A 77 -8.04 -12.13 13.41
C ASN A 77 -9.47 -11.84 12.92
N VAL A 78 -9.79 -10.57 12.63
CA VAL A 78 -11.08 -10.18 12.06
C VAL A 78 -11.29 -10.87 10.71
N LEU A 79 -10.29 -10.84 9.83
CA LEU A 79 -10.34 -11.51 8.53
C LEU A 79 -10.58 -13.02 8.69
N SER A 80 -9.86 -13.70 9.59
CA SER A 80 -10.05 -15.13 9.84
C SER A 80 -11.48 -15.45 10.27
N SER A 81 -12.07 -14.62 11.13
CA SER A 81 -13.46 -14.78 11.55
C SER A 81 -14.45 -14.51 10.41
N LEU A 82 -14.18 -13.53 9.55
CA LEU A 82 -15.01 -13.23 8.38
C LEU A 82 -14.94 -14.32 7.32
N ILE A 83 -13.79 -14.98 7.11
CA ILE A 83 -13.67 -16.08 6.15
C ILE A 83 -14.65 -17.21 6.49
N GLU A 84 -14.83 -17.51 7.77
CA GLU A 84 -15.74 -18.56 8.23
C GLU A 84 -17.21 -18.09 8.25
N SER A 85 -17.46 -16.85 8.67
CA SER A 85 -18.83 -16.35 8.90
C SER A 85 -19.48 -15.68 7.68
N ASN A 86 -18.71 -14.95 6.87
CA ASN A 86 -19.19 -14.22 5.69
C ASN A 86 -18.06 -14.01 4.65
N PRO A 87 -17.83 -14.98 3.75
CA PRO A 87 -16.73 -14.92 2.78
C PRO A 87 -16.74 -13.70 1.85
N ASN A 88 -17.93 -13.19 1.50
CA ASN A 88 -18.03 -11.99 0.67
C ASN A 88 -17.51 -10.76 1.41
N ARG A 89 -17.88 -10.62 2.69
CA ARG A 89 -17.38 -9.54 3.55
C ARG A 89 -15.89 -9.69 3.83
N ALA A 90 -15.38 -10.92 3.94
CA ALA A 90 -13.95 -11.20 4.08
C ALA A 90 -13.14 -10.70 2.86
N ASN A 91 -13.66 -10.90 1.63
CA ASN A 91 -13.01 -10.40 0.43
C ASN A 91 -12.96 -8.86 0.40
N GLU A 92 -14.07 -8.20 0.74
CA GLU A 92 -14.13 -6.74 0.84
C GLU A 92 -13.15 -6.22 1.92
N PHE A 93 -13.10 -6.89 3.09
CA PHE A 93 -12.15 -6.55 4.15
C PHE A 93 -10.70 -6.68 3.69
N LEU A 94 -10.37 -7.76 2.97
CA LEU A 94 -9.02 -7.98 2.44
C LEU A 94 -8.64 -6.92 1.39
N GLU A 95 -9.58 -6.52 0.54
CA GLU A 95 -9.39 -5.45 -0.43
C GLU A 95 -9.12 -4.12 0.27
N LYS A 96 -9.97 -3.71 1.24
CA LYS A 96 -9.78 -2.48 2.03
C LYS A 96 -8.49 -2.49 2.83
N LEU A 97 -8.10 -3.63 3.39
CA LEU A 97 -6.83 -3.78 4.09
C LEU A 97 -5.64 -3.59 3.12
N SER A 98 -5.74 -4.13 1.90
CA SER A 98 -4.72 -3.98 0.87
C SER A 98 -4.61 -2.54 0.37
N GLU A 99 -5.74 -1.86 0.16
CA GLU A 99 -5.80 -0.44 -0.19
C GLU A 99 -5.14 0.43 0.89
N LEU A 100 -5.45 0.17 2.17
CA LEU A 100 -4.85 0.86 3.30
C LEU A 100 -3.32 0.77 3.28
N TYR A 101 -2.76 -0.44 3.12
CA TYR A 101 -1.30 -0.59 3.10
C TYR A 101 -0.65 0.04 1.87
N ARG A 102 -1.31 -0.06 0.71
CA ARG A 102 -0.83 0.56 -0.52
C ARG A 102 -0.74 2.07 -0.37
N TYR A 103 -1.75 2.69 0.22
CA TYR A 103 -1.76 4.13 0.48
C TYR A 103 -0.62 4.56 1.41
N ILE A 104 -0.44 3.87 2.55
CA ILE A 104 0.64 4.16 3.50
C ILE A 104 2.01 4.08 2.81
N LEU A 105 2.23 3.05 1.99
CA LEU A 105 3.46 2.90 1.21
C LEU A 105 3.69 4.04 0.23
N GLN A 106 2.67 4.37 -0.56
CA GLN A 106 2.77 5.36 -1.64
C GLN A 106 2.96 6.79 -1.10
N THR A 107 2.46 7.06 0.09
CA THR A 107 2.47 8.40 0.69
C THR A 107 3.58 8.60 1.71
N GLN A 108 4.36 7.57 2.04
CA GLN A 108 5.42 7.63 3.07
C GLN A 108 6.46 8.71 2.81
N THR A 109 6.83 8.94 1.53
CA THR A 109 7.82 9.94 1.13
C THR A 109 7.20 11.28 0.72
N LEU A 110 5.87 11.38 0.74
CA LEU A 110 5.17 12.59 0.34
C LEU A 110 5.00 13.52 1.54
N GLU A 111 5.23 14.81 1.28
CA GLU A 111 4.99 15.86 2.26
C GLU A 111 3.49 16.20 2.38
N ALA A 112 2.78 16.20 1.25
CA ALA A 112 1.36 16.50 1.16
C ALA A 112 0.68 15.63 0.10
N VAL A 113 -0.59 15.31 0.34
CA VAL A 113 -1.49 14.53 -0.54
C VAL A 113 -2.77 15.30 -0.78
N SER A 114 -3.55 14.92 -1.78
CA SER A 114 -4.87 15.53 -1.96
C SER A 114 -5.77 15.20 -0.77
N LEU A 115 -6.59 16.16 -0.35
CA LEU A 115 -7.54 15.95 0.75
C LEU A 115 -8.51 14.81 0.43
N LYS A 116 -8.90 14.70 -0.85
CA LYS A 116 -9.78 13.62 -1.33
C LYS A 116 -9.18 12.25 -1.07
N ASP A 117 -7.92 12.03 -1.45
CA ASP A 117 -7.27 10.72 -1.28
C ASP A 117 -7.07 10.39 0.21
N GLU A 118 -6.74 11.39 1.04
CA GLU A 118 -6.64 11.21 2.50
C GLU A 118 -7.99 10.85 3.14
N LEU A 119 -9.10 11.46 2.70
CA LEU A 119 -10.43 11.14 3.21
C LEU A 119 -10.90 9.75 2.76
N GLU A 120 -10.65 9.36 1.51
CA GLU A 120 -10.93 8.01 1.01
C GLU A 120 -10.15 6.96 1.81
N PHE A 121 -8.85 7.22 2.03
CA PHE A 121 -8.01 6.41 2.90
C PHE A 121 -8.57 6.31 4.34
N ALA A 122 -8.97 7.42 4.94
CA ALA A 122 -9.53 7.44 6.28
C ALA A 122 -10.88 6.70 6.38
N ARG A 123 -11.72 6.76 5.34
CA ARG A 123 -12.97 5.98 5.26
C ARG A 123 -12.70 4.48 5.17
N ASN A 124 -11.72 4.06 4.38
CA ASN A 124 -11.27 2.68 4.31
C ASN A 124 -10.72 2.20 5.67
N TYR A 125 -9.99 3.05 6.40
CA TYR A 125 -9.53 2.73 7.75
C TYR A 125 -10.71 2.58 8.74
N VAL A 126 -11.70 3.49 8.68
CA VAL A 126 -12.92 3.40 9.50
C VAL A 126 -13.70 2.12 9.24
N PHE A 127 -13.79 1.68 7.99
CA PHE A 127 -14.40 0.40 7.65
C PHE A 127 -13.75 -0.77 8.42
N LEU A 128 -12.41 -0.84 8.42
CA LEU A 128 -11.68 -1.90 9.12
C LEU A 128 -11.90 -1.82 10.64
N LEU A 129 -11.98 -0.60 11.19
CA LEU A 129 -12.29 -0.39 12.60
C LEU A 129 -13.71 -0.85 12.96
N GLN A 130 -14.69 -0.60 12.09
CA GLN A 130 -16.08 -1.01 12.31
C GLN A 130 -16.22 -2.54 12.30
N GLU A 131 -15.53 -3.23 11.39
CA GLU A 131 -15.50 -4.70 11.37
C GLU A 131 -14.88 -5.28 12.65
N ARG A 132 -13.90 -4.56 13.25
CA ARG A 132 -13.25 -4.98 14.49
C ARG A 132 -14.07 -4.69 15.75
N PHE A 133 -14.64 -3.50 15.86
CA PHE A 133 -15.24 -2.99 17.09
C PHE A 133 -16.77 -2.93 17.04
N GLY A 134 -17.37 -3.37 15.94
CA GLY A 134 -18.80 -3.26 15.72
C GLY A 134 -19.26 -1.81 15.80
N ASN A 135 -20.30 -1.59 16.60
CA ASN A 135 -20.93 -0.27 16.76
C ASN A 135 -20.32 0.56 17.89
N ALA A 136 -19.21 0.14 18.50
CA ALA A 136 -18.62 0.84 19.66
C ALA A 136 -18.15 2.28 19.36
N TYR A 137 -17.84 2.57 18.09
CA TYR A 137 -17.42 3.90 17.64
C TYR A 137 -18.23 4.28 16.40
N ARG A 138 -18.81 5.47 16.40
CA ARG A 138 -19.58 6.02 15.28
C ARG A 138 -18.86 7.21 14.69
N PHE A 139 -18.75 7.22 13.37
CA PHE A 139 -18.04 8.23 12.61
C PHE A 139 -19.05 9.05 11.81
N ASP A 140 -19.18 10.33 12.17
CA ASP A 140 -19.99 11.29 11.41
C ASP A 140 -19.08 12.10 10.49
N TRP A 141 -19.44 12.19 9.21
CA TRP A 141 -18.63 12.86 8.18
C TRP A 141 -19.40 14.06 7.65
N GLN A 142 -19.02 15.25 8.12
CA GLN A 142 -19.56 16.53 7.67
C GLN A 142 -18.60 17.15 6.66
N ILE A 143 -18.62 16.61 5.46
CA ILE A 143 -17.72 16.97 4.36
C ILE A 143 -18.56 17.40 3.15
N ASP A 144 -18.35 18.62 2.67
CA ASP A 144 -18.86 19.04 1.36
C ASP A 144 -17.87 18.61 0.28
N GLU A 145 -18.24 17.58 -0.47
CA GLU A 145 -17.42 16.94 -1.52
C GLU A 145 -16.99 17.94 -2.62
N ASN A 146 -17.74 19.02 -2.84
CA ASN A 146 -17.38 20.05 -3.83
C ASN A 146 -16.14 20.85 -3.43
N ARG A 147 -15.80 20.85 -2.14
CA ARG A 147 -14.70 21.64 -1.57
C ARG A 147 -13.37 20.88 -1.51
N LEU A 148 -13.37 19.59 -1.86
CA LEU A 148 -12.17 18.75 -1.79
C LEU A 148 -11.13 19.07 -2.87
N ASN A 149 -11.57 19.58 -4.02
CA ASN A 149 -10.69 19.78 -5.17
C ASN A 149 -9.67 20.90 -4.88
N GLY A 150 -8.39 20.60 -5.14
CA GLY A 150 -7.29 21.57 -4.99
C GLY A 150 -6.79 21.74 -3.56
N GLN A 151 -7.42 21.11 -2.57
CA GLN A 151 -6.97 21.11 -1.17
C GLN A 151 -5.98 19.96 -0.93
N LYS A 152 -4.96 20.22 -0.12
CA LYS A 152 -3.98 19.21 0.31
C LYS A 152 -3.88 19.14 1.82
N ILE A 153 -3.37 18.01 2.30
CA ILE A 153 -3.18 17.74 3.72
C ILE A 153 -1.96 16.85 3.93
N VAL A 154 -1.43 16.80 5.15
CA VAL A 154 -0.36 15.87 5.52
C VAL A 154 -0.88 14.42 5.43
N PRO A 155 -0.16 13.50 4.76
CA PRO A 155 -0.61 12.12 4.64
C PRO A 155 -0.73 11.42 5.98
N VAL A 156 -1.75 10.56 6.11
CA VAL A 156 -2.05 9.72 7.27
C VAL A 156 -2.42 10.56 8.52
N SER A 157 -2.74 11.84 8.33
CA SER A 157 -3.09 12.76 9.40
C SER A 157 -4.48 12.48 9.98
N VAL A 158 -5.47 12.25 9.13
CA VAL A 158 -6.86 11.99 9.56
C VAL A 158 -6.94 10.63 10.25
N GLN A 159 -6.24 9.63 9.70
CA GLN A 159 -6.10 8.32 10.33
C GLN A 159 -5.48 8.43 11.73
N THR A 160 -4.42 9.22 11.88
CA THR A 160 -3.78 9.44 13.20
C THR A 160 -4.77 10.01 14.21
N LEU A 161 -5.63 10.96 13.81
CA LEU A 161 -6.63 11.55 14.72
C LEU A 161 -7.74 10.56 15.08
N ILE A 162 -8.23 9.80 14.10
CA ILE A 162 -9.22 8.73 14.33
C ILE A 162 -8.68 7.66 15.27
N GLU A 163 -7.42 7.23 15.07
CA GLU A 163 -6.76 6.27 15.93
C GLU A 163 -6.64 6.80 17.36
N ASN A 164 -6.26 8.08 17.54
CA ASN A 164 -6.21 8.70 18.87
C ASN A 164 -7.58 8.68 19.56
N ALA A 165 -8.65 9.05 18.85
CA ALA A 165 -10.00 9.01 19.40
C ALA A 165 -10.37 7.60 19.90
N VAL A 166 -10.15 6.57 19.08
CA VAL A 166 -10.45 5.17 19.43
C VAL A 166 -9.52 4.61 20.51
N LYS A 167 -8.23 4.97 20.50
CA LYS A 167 -7.22 4.44 21.43
C LYS A 167 -7.43 4.94 22.84
N HIS A 168 -7.74 6.23 23.00
CA HIS A 168 -7.79 6.87 24.32
C HIS A 168 -9.19 6.88 24.94
N ASN A 169 -10.24 6.67 24.15
CA ASN A 169 -11.61 6.79 24.61
C ASN A 169 -12.36 5.46 24.57
N ALA A 170 -13.21 5.24 25.57
CA ALA A 170 -14.08 4.08 25.68
C ALA A 170 -15.34 4.27 24.83
N GLY A 171 -15.72 3.21 24.13
CA GLY A 171 -16.98 3.09 23.40
C GLY A 171 -17.51 1.67 23.53
N SER A 172 -18.83 1.51 23.51
CA SER A 172 -19.51 0.21 23.52
C SER A 172 -20.66 0.20 22.51
N ASN A 173 -21.15 -0.99 22.16
CA ASN A 173 -22.26 -1.10 21.21
C ASN A 173 -23.54 -0.41 21.71
N GLU A 174 -23.74 -0.39 23.03
CA GLU A 174 -24.89 0.23 23.71
C GLU A 174 -24.72 1.75 23.87
N ASN A 175 -23.47 2.21 24.06
CA ASN A 175 -23.13 3.62 24.17
C ASN A 175 -21.93 3.95 23.27
N PRO A 176 -22.16 4.11 21.96
CA PRO A 176 -21.10 4.41 21.01
C PRO A 176 -20.42 5.74 21.32
N LEU A 177 -19.09 5.78 21.17
CA LEU A 177 -18.38 7.05 21.10
C LEU A 177 -18.65 7.70 19.75
N GLN A 178 -19.11 8.96 19.76
CA GLN A 178 -19.28 9.75 18.54
C GLN A 178 -17.96 10.44 18.20
N ILE A 179 -17.53 10.28 16.95
CA ILE A 179 -16.35 10.90 16.39
C ILE A 179 -16.81 11.67 15.15
N LEU A 180 -16.69 13.00 15.20
CA LEU A 180 -17.07 13.90 14.13
C LEU A 180 -15.84 14.29 13.31
N ILE A 181 -15.89 14.06 12.01
CA ILE A 181 -14.91 14.54 11.03
C ILE A 181 -15.59 15.64 10.22
N LYS A 182 -15.06 16.87 10.29
CA LYS A 182 -15.69 18.04 9.70
C LYS A 182 -14.70 18.85 8.87
N LEU A 183 -15.12 19.27 7.68
CA LEU A 183 -14.35 20.14 6.80
C LEU A 183 -14.90 21.58 6.82
N ASP A 184 -14.15 22.48 7.42
CA ASP A 184 -14.41 23.93 7.40
C ASP A 184 -13.58 24.60 6.29
N GLU A 185 -13.66 25.94 6.14
CA GLU A 185 -12.98 26.69 5.05
C GLU A 185 -11.46 26.49 5.02
N GLU A 186 -10.82 26.60 6.18
CA GLU A 186 -9.37 26.63 6.31
C GLU A 186 -8.80 25.35 6.94
N PHE A 187 -9.63 24.53 7.57
CA PHE A 187 -9.17 23.38 8.34
C PHE A 187 -10.11 22.19 8.25
N LEU A 188 -9.53 21.00 8.39
CA LEU A 188 -10.25 19.78 8.69
C LEU A 188 -10.11 19.48 10.18
N SER A 189 -11.22 19.12 10.83
CA SER A 189 -11.23 18.81 12.25
C SER A 189 -11.75 17.42 12.56
N VAL A 190 -11.19 16.82 13.61
CA VAL A 190 -11.69 15.59 14.22
C VAL A 190 -12.01 15.87 15.68
N GLU A 191 -13.24 15.59 16.08
CA GLU A 191 -13.78 15.88 17.42
C GLU A 191 -14.41 14.63 18.03
N ASN A 192 -14.20 14.41 19.33
CA ASN A 192 -14.89 13.36 20.09
C ASN A 192 -15.11 13.78 21.55
N GLU A 193 -16.07 13.13 22.21
CA GLU A 193 -16.24 13.23 23.66
C GLU A 193 -15.07 12.57 24.39
N ILE A 194 -14.63 13.16 25.51
CA ILE A 194 -13.59 12.56 26.35
C ILE A 194 -14.22 11.48 27.22
N ARG A 195 -13.80 10.23 27.00
CA ARG A 195 -14.25 9.05 27.77
C ARG A 195 -13.04 8.20 28.12
N GLU A 196 -12.19 8.68 29.02
CA GLU A 196 -10.89 8.07 29.30
C GLU A 196 -10.97 6.56 29.57
N LYS A 197 -10.17 5.78 28.83
CA LYS A 197 -9.95 4.36 29.16
C LYS A 197 -9.05 4.27 30.40
N GLN A 198 -9.47 3.52 31.40
CA GLN A 198 -8.71 3.29 32.65
C GLN A 198 -7.41 2.48 32.49
N LEU A 199 -6.98 2.16 31.26
CA LEU A 199 -5.80 1.32 31.01
C LEU A 199 -4.59 2.17 30.62
N THR A 200 -3.75 2.40 31.62
CA THR A 200 -2.42 3.00 31.54
C THR A 200 -1.45 2.08 30.80
N PHE A 201 -1.47 2.10 29.47
CA PHE A 201 -0.26 1.76 28.70
C PHE A 201 0.33 3.08 28.24
N GLN A 202 1.61 3.32 28.56
CA GLN A 202 2.37 4.51 28.21
C GLN A 202 1.91 5.06 26.86
N THR A 203 1.16 6.15 26.90
CA THR A 203 0.65 6.77 25.69
C THR A 203 1.86 7.36 24.99
N THR A 204 2.30 6.74 23.90
CA THR A 204 3.22 7.39 22.99
C THR A 204 2.47 8.59 22.43
N GLN A 205 2.61 9.76 23.06
CA GLN A 205 2.20 11.06 22.51
C GLN A 205 2.92 11.37 21.18
N SER A 206 3.69 10.42 20.65
CA SER A 206 4.46 10.50 19.42
C SER A 206 3.58 10.75 18.20
N GLY A 207 2.37 10.19 18.10
CA GLY A 207 1.53 10.36 16.90
C GLY A 207 1.16 11.82 16.64
N LEU A 208 0.55 12.48 17.62
CA LEU A 208 0.14 13.88 17.51
C LEU A 208 1.34 14.84 17.51
N GLN A 209 2.41 14.52 18.23
CA GLN A 209 3.63 15.31 18.23
C GLN A 209 4.37 15.23 16.89
N ASN A 210 4.46 14.05 16.29
CA ASN A 210 5.01 13.85 14.94
C ASN A 210 4.15 14.61 13.92
N LEU A 211 2.82 14.57 14.06
CA LEU A 211 1.92 15.30 13.19
C LEU A 211 2.17 16.82 13.26
N LYS A 212 2.22 17.40 14.47
CA LYS A 212 2.57 18.81 14.67
C LYS A 212 3.90 19.18 14.03
N THR A 213 4.90 18.32 14.21
CA THR A 213 6.24 18.53 13.67
C THR A 213 6.21 18.57 12.14
N ARG A 214 5.49 17.65 11.49
CA ARG A 214 5.33 17.64 10.03
C ARG A 214 4.61 18.89 9.51
N TYR A 215 3.54 19.33 10.17
CA TYR A 215 2.83 20.56 9.78
C TYR A 215 3.72 21.80 9.90
N ALA A 216 4.51 21.91 10.97
CA ALA A 216 5.42 23.04 11.18
C ALA A 216 6.51 23.18 10.09
N PHE A 217 6.82 22.11 9.36
CA PHE A 217 7.73 22.17 8.21
C PHE A 217 7.06 22.64 6.91
N LEU A 218 5.73 22.57 6.81
CA LEU A 218 4.99 22.77 5.55
C LEU A 218 4.19 24.08 5.53
N THR A 219 3.76 24.56 6.68
CA THR A 219 2.93 25.76 6.80
C THR A 219 3.24 26.51 8.10
N ASP A 220 3.04 27.82 8.07
CA ASP A 220 3.11 28.68 9.26
C ASP A 220 1.87 28.51 10.16
N GLU A 221 0.78 27.94 9.62
CA GLU A 221 -0.42 27.61 10.39
C GLU A 221 -0.19 26.36 11.24
N ALA A 222 -0.37 26.51 12.55
CA ALA A 222 -0.19 25.41 13.48
C ALA A 222 -1.43 24.51 13.58
N VAL A 223 -1.20 23.21 13.77
CA VAL A 223 -2.24 22.27 14.23
C VAL A 223 -2.76 22.73 15.59
N LYS A 224 -4.07 23.02 15.66
CA LYS A 224 -4.72 23.48 16.90
C LYS A 224 -5.31 22.28 17.64
N ILE A 225 -5.07 22.21 18.93
CA ILE A 225 -5.70 21.23 19.82
C ILE A 225 -6.57 22.01 20.79
N VAL A 226 -7.87 21.72 20.78
CA VAL A 226 -8.85 22.31 21.67
C VAL A 226 -9.38 21.20 22.56
N GLN A 227 -9.02 21.26 23.84
CA GLN A 227 -9.51 20.33 24.85
C GLN A 227 -10.33 21.10 25.88
N THR A 228 -11.57 20.65 26.07
CA THR A 228 -12.47 21.11 27.13
C THR A 228 -12.64 19.99 28.17
N VAL A 229 -13.52 20.17 29.15
CA VAL A 229 -13.82 19.13 30.15
C VAL A 229 -14.41 17.88 29.48
N ASP A 230 -15.27 18.06 28.47
CA ASP A 230 -16.06 16.96 27.90
C ASP A 230 -15.67 16.60 26.47
N LYS A 231 -14.90 17.45 25.77
CA LYS A 231 -14.60 17.31 24.35
C LYS A 231 -13.13 17.50 24.02
N PHE A 232 -12.64 16.69 23.10
CA PHE A 232 -11.33 16.79 22.49
C PHE A 232 -11.48 17.03 20.99
N LYS A 233 -10.87 18.10 20.47
CA LYS A 233 -10.91 18.48 19.06
C LYS A 233 -9.50 18.81 18.58
N VAL A 234 -9.15 18.32 17.40
CA VAL A 234 -7.93 18.68 16.70
C VAL A 234 -8.29 19.28 15.34
N GLU A 235 -7.69 20.42 15.01
CA GLU A 235 -7.87 21.12 13.74
C GLU A 235 -6.56 21.08 12.95
N LEU A 236 -6.64 20.55 11.74
CA LEU A 236 -5.56 20.43 10.78
C LEU A 236 -5.73 21.51 9.71
N PRO A 237 -4.79 22.45 9.58
CA PRO A 237 -4.85 23.46 8.54
C PRO A 237 -4.71 22.81 7.17
N LEU A 238 -5.48 23.29 6.19
CA LEU A 238 -5.37 22.83 4.82
C LEU A 238 -4.15 23.45 4.16
N ILE A 239 -3.40 22.62 3.42
CA ILE A 239 -2.23 23.08 2.69
C ILE A 239 -2.71 23.57 1.33
N LEU A 240 -2.72 24.89 1.14
CA LEU A 240 -3.02 25.51 -0.15
C LEU A 240 -1.82 25.32 -1.09
N ASN A 241 -2.06 25.05 -2.38
CA ASN A 241 -1.00 25.05 -3.38
C ASN A 241 -0.35 26.45 -3.41
N LYS A 242 0.92 26.56 -3.00
CA LYS A 242 1.80 27.66 -3.41
C LYS A 242 2.18 27.50 -4.88
#